data_AF-A0A8E2E9N6-F1
#
_entry.id   AF-A0A8E2E9N6-F1
#
_cell.length_a   1.000
_cell.length_b   1.000
_cell.length_c   1.000
_cell.angle_alpha   90.00
_cell.angle_beta   90.00
_cell.angle_gamma   90.00
#
_symmetry.space_group_name_H-M   'P 1'
#
loop_
_entity.id
_entity.type
_entity.pdbx_description
1 polymer ?
#
loop_
_entity_poly.entity_id
_entity_poly.type
_entity_poly.pdbx_seq_one_letter_code
_entity_poly.pdbx_strand_id
1 'polypeptide(L)'
;MDHLPRHLSPGVEPLGIPLIAKIVYDLEDFTDYPDRHGFIKDDETELDLSGDSTDLAAFLQSWLWFVVVAEFFGRPVKFDEFARRSTLTRGSKNYSRYVLDSTVLRPLLQNVVQKGVGAQAFAGSNSTLIRLRYVSDRASSCAEWFDLHLEDGRSPVPEVLF
;
A
#
# COMPACT_ATOMS: atom_id res chain seq x y z
N MET A 1 -14.23 25.48 -14.28
CA MET A 1 -14.67 25.04 -12.94
C MET A 1 -13.43 24.50 -12.23
N ASP A 2 -12.56 25.40 -11.80
CA ASP A 2 -11.30 25.09 -11.10
C ASP A 2 -11.44 25.60 -9.66
N HIS A 3 -11.85 24.72 -8.75
CA HIS A 3 -12.00 25.06 -7.33
C HIS A 3 -11.47 23.95 -6.41
N LEU A 4 -10.45 23.20 -6.83
CA LEU A 4 -9.68 22.45 -5.84
C LEU A 4 -8.97 23.48 -4.95
N PRO A 5 -9.21 23.49 -3.63
CA PRO A 5 -8.50 24.39 -2.74
C PRO A 5 -7.00 24.13 -2.92
N ARG A 6 -6.24 25.16 -3.32
CA ARG A 6 -4.78 25.11 -3.35
C ARG A 6 -4.31 24.62 -1.99
N HIS A 7 -3.68 23.46 -1.98
CA HIS A 7 -3.19 22.86 -0.73
C HIS A 7 -2.29 23.86 0.00
N LEU A 8 -2.45 23.83 1.32
CA LEU A 8 -1.93 24.72 2.35
C LEU A 8 -0.42 25.00 2.20
N SER A 9 -0.06 26.29 2.25
CA SER A 9 1.28 26.85 2.54
C SER A 9 2.49 26.30 1.75
N PRO A 10 3.21 27.13 0.95
CA PRO A 10 4.40 26.74 0.17
C PRO A 10 5.66 26.40 1.01
N GLY A 11 5.51 25.93 2.25
CA GLY A 11 6.61 25.58 3.15
C GLY A 11 6.39 24.31 3.97
N VAL A 12 5.27 23.59 3.79
CA VAL A 12 5.09 22.28 4.44
C VAL A 12 5.69 21.23 3.52
N GLU A 13 6.81 20.65 3.94
CA GLU A 13 7.39 19.50 3.24
C GLU A 13 6.37 18.35 3.23
N PRO A 14 6.11 17.70 2.08
CA PRO A 14 5.17 16.59 2.02
C PRO A 14 5.54 15.53 3.05
N LEU A 15 4.57 15.11 3.86
CA LEU A 15 4.78 14.05 4.85
C LEU A 15 5.20 12.77 4.11
N GLY A 16 6.45 12.35 4.31
CA GLY A 16 6.96 11.12 3.72
C GLY A 16 6.39 9.91 4.46
N ILE A 17 5.54 9.14 3.80
CA ILE A 17 4.99 7.87 4.33
C ILE A 17 6.16 6.90 4.54
N PRO A 18 6.42 6.42 5.76
CA PRO A 18 7.48 5.46 6.04
C PRO A 18 7.30 4.15 5.27
N LEU A 19 8.39 3.59 4.78
CA LEU A 19 8.40 2.24 4.22
C LEU A 19 8.67 1.24 5.35
N ILE A 20 7.61 0.60 5.83
CA ILE A 20 7.60 -0.36 6.94
C ILE A 20 7.11 -1.75 6.53
N ALA A 21 6.75 -1.96 5.26
CA ALA A 21 6.35 -3.26 4.74
C ALA A 21 7.42 -4.32 5.01
N LYS A 22 6.98 -5.48 5.52
CA LYS A 22 7.86 -6.59 5.93
C LYS A 22 7.62 -7.86 5.13
N ILE A 23 6.43 -8.00 4.52
CA ILE A 23 5.94 -9.28 4.01
C ILE A 23 5.84 -9.22 2.50
N VAL A 24 6.75 -9.91 1.82
CA VAL A 24 6.74 -9.99 0.36
C VAL A 24 5.55 -10.83 -0.10
N TYR A 25 4.83 -10.32 -1.10
CA TYR A 25 3.70 -11.02 -1.68
C TYR A 25 4.10 -12.37 -2.30
N ASP A 26 3.36 -13.41 -1.97
CA ASP A 26 3.57 -14.81 -2.34
C ASP A 26 2.90 -15.22 -3.67
N LEU A 27 2.19 -14.30 -4.34
CA LEU A 27 1.38 -14.53 -5.56
C LEU A 27 0.11 -15.37 -5.35
N GLU A 28 -0.21 -15.71 -4.10
CA GLU A 28 -1.42 -16.43 -3.72
C GLU A 28 -2.62 -15.48 -3.58
N ASP A 29 -3.81 -16.00 -3.28
CA ASP A 29 -5.04 -15.21 -3.30
C ASP A 29 -5.03 -14.03 -2.31
N PHE A 30 -5.55 -12.89 -2.78
CA PHE A 30 -5.58 -11.61 -2.05
C PHE A 30 -6.39 -11.68 -0.75
N THR A 31 -7.53 -12.37 -0.76
CA THR A 31 -8.45 -12.43 0.40
C THR A 31 -7.94 -13.30 1.52
N ASP A 32 -7.14 -14.30 1.17
CA ASP A 32 -6.64 -15.28 2.13
C ASP A 32 -5.30 -14.80 2.73
N TYR A 33 -4.77 -13.68 2.21
CA TYR A 33 -3.51 -13.10 2.66
C TYR A 33 -3.47 -12.80 4.18
N PRO A 34 -4.52 -12.21 4.80
CA PRO A 34 -4.53 -12.01 6.24
C PRO A 34 -4.45 -13.31 7.04
N ASP A 35 -5.22 -14.33 6.63
CA ASP A 35 -5.26 -15.64 7.28
C ASP A 35 -3.88 -16.32 7.24
N ARG A 36 -3.26 -16.37 6.06
CA ARG A 36 -1.91 -16.92 5.87
C ARG A 36 -0.83 -16.24 6.71
N HIS A 37 -1.06 -14.99 7.12
CA HIS A 37 -0.14 -14.21 7.93
C HIS A 37 -0.57 -14.08 9.40
N GLY A 38 -1.58 -14.82 9.84
CA GLY A 38 -2.02 -14.87 11.23
C GLY A 38 -2.76 -13.62 11.70
N PHE A 39 -3.34 -12.85 10.77
CA PHE A 39 -4.18 -11.69 11.05
C PHE A 39 -5.67 -12.03 11.08
N ILE A 40 -6.04 -13.30 10.99
CA ILE A 40 -7.37 -13.83 11.29
C ILE A 40 -7.18 -14.88 12.38
N LYS A 41 -7.97 -14.83 13.46
CA LYS A 41 -7.93 -15.83 14.51
C LYS A 41 -8.72 -17.07 14.10
N ASP A 42 -8.33 -18.22 14.65
CA ASP A 42 -9.11 -19.46 14.53
C ASP A 42 -10.57 -19.19 14.93
N ASP A 43 -11.51 -19.54 14.04
CA ASP A 43 -12.97 -19.34 14.16
C ASP A 43 -13.49 -17.88 13.98
N GLU A 44 -12.63 -16.91 13.63
CA GLU A 44 -13.05 -15.55 13.29
C GLU A 44 -13.09 -15.32 11.76
N THR A 45 -13.95 -14.39 11.32
CA THR A 45 -14.02 -13.93 9.92
C THR A 45 -13.49 -12.50 9.74
N GLU A 46 -13.09 -11.87 10.84
CA GLU A 46 -12.66 -10.47 10.89
C GLU A 46 -11.16 -10.38 11.14
N LEU A 47 -10.59 -9.23 10.79
CA LEU A 47 -9.16 -8.98 10.96
C LEU A 47 -8.84 -8.72 12.44
N ASP A 48 -7.83 -9.40 12.98
CA ASP A 48 -7.35 -9.13 14.32
C ASP A 48 -6.57 -7.80 14.35
N LEU A 49 -7.25 -6.75 14.80
CA LEU A 49 -6.65 -5.44 15.01
C LEU A 49 -5.96 -5.33 16.37
N SER A 50 -6.01 -6.31 17.27
CA SER A 50 -5.53 -6.14 18.65
C SER A 50 -4.01 -6.12 18.82
N GLY A 51 -3.25 -6.44 17.76
CA GLY A 51 -1.79 -6.49 17.76
C GLY A 51 -1.08 -5.13 17.85
N ASP A 52 0.26 -5.19 17.84
CA ASP A 52 1.11 -4.00 17.82
C ASP A 52 0.80 -3.11 16.59
N SER A 53 0.66 -1.81 16.83
CA SER A 53 0.27 -0.85 15.80
C SER A 53 1.27 -0.74 14.64
N THR A 54 2.57 -0.96 14.91
CA THR A 54 3.61 -0.93 13.89
C THR A 54 3.56 -2.20 13.04
N ASP A 55 3.33 -3.35 13.66
CA ASP A 55 3.19 -4.61 12.94
C ASP A 55 1.91 -4.65 12.11
N LEU A 56 0.79 -4.13 12.63
CA LEU A 56 -0.43 -3.95 11.86
C LEU A 56 -0.21 -2.99 10.68
N ALA A 57 0.44 -1.83 10.89
CA ALA A 57 0.72 -0.90 9.81
C ALA A 57 1.66 -1.49 8.74
N ALA A 58 2.66 -2.26 9.15
CA ALA A 58 3.56 -2.97 8.25
C ALA A 58 2.82 -4.05 7.44
N PHE A 59 1.91 -4.78 8.07
CA PHE A 59 1.05 -5.74 7.42
C PHE A 59 0.11 -5.07 6.41
N LEU A 60 -0.60 -4.02 6.80
CA LEU A 60 -1.51 -3.28 5.90
C LEU A 60 -0.75 -2.67 4.72
N GLN A 61 0.45 -2.12 4.93
CA GLN A 61 1.28 -1.63 3.83
C GLN A 61 1.73 -2.78 2.91
N SER A 62 2.03 -3.96 3.46
CA SER A 62 2.38 -5.13 2.64
C SER A 62 1.17 -5.61 1.83
N TRP A 63 0.00 -5.74 2.47
CA TRP A 63 -1.22 -6.27 1.86
C TRP A 63 -1.92 -5.28 0.95
N LEU A 64 -2.44 -4.17 1.49
CA LEU A 64 -3.32 -3.26 0.75
C LEU A 64 -2.57 -2.40 -0.27
N TRP A 65 -1.26 -2.22 -0.11
CA TRP A 65 -0.44 -1.50 -1.09
C TRP A 65 0.36 -2.45 -1.97
N PHE A 66 1.29 -3.23 -1.41
CA PHE A 66 2.21 -4.01 -2.24
C PHE A 66 1.56 -5.21 -2.95
N VAL A 67 0.57 -5.90 -2.34
CA VAL A 67 -0.15 -6.97 -3.06
C VAL A 67 -0.96 -6.39 -4.22
N VAL A 68 -1.68 -5.27 -4.02
CA VAL A 68 -2.44 -4.62 -5.09
C VAL A 68 -1.54 -4.19 -6.24
N VAL A 69 -0.38 -3.61 -5.93
CA VAL A 69 0.61 -3.20 -6.94
C VAL A 69 1.19 -4.43 -7.66
N ALA A 70 1.49 -5.51 -6.94
CA ALA A 70 2.03 -6.74 -7.51
C ALA A 70 1.01 -7.46 -8.43
N GLU A 71 -0.26 -7.52 -8.00
CA GLU A 71 -1.38 -8.00 -8.80
C GLU A 71 -1.54 -7.19 -10.09
N PHE A 72 -1.53 -5.86 -9.97
CA PHE A 72 -1.62 -4.95 -11.11
C PHE A 72 -0.51 -5.19 -12.15
N PHE A 73 0.73 -5.41 -11.70
CA PHE A 73 1.85 -5.68 -12.60
C PHE A 73 2.01 -7.16 -12.96
N GLY A 74 1.20 -8.06 -12.40
CA GLY A 74 1.29 -9.50 -12.59
C GLY A 74 2.65 -10.09 -12.18
N ARG A 75 3.34 -9.48 -11.21
CA ARG A 75 4.66 -9.91 -10.75
C ARG A 75 4.89 -9.57 -9.28
N PRO A 76 5.77 -10.32 -8.58
CA PRO A 76 6.27 -9.89 -7.29
C PRO A 76 6.95 -8.54 -7.38
N VAL A 77 6.71 -7.71 -6.37
CA VAL A 77 7.28 -6.37 -6.23
C VAL A 77 8.27 -6.38 -5.07
N LYS A 78 9.47 -5.84 -5.29
CA LYS A 78 10.45 -5.63 -4.21
C LYS A 78 10.21 -4.27 -3.57
N PHE A 79 10.18 -4.21 -2.25
CA PHE A 79 9.99 -2.94 -1.52
C PHE A 79 11.03 -1.88 -1.86
N ASP A 80 12.28 -2.31 -2.10
CA ASP A 80 13.38 -1.43 -2.49
C ASP A 80 13.12 -0.68 -3.81
N GLU A 81 12.29 -1.23 -4.71
CA GLU A 81 11.87 -0.53 -5.93
C GLU A 81 11.03 0.72 -5.61
N PHE A 82 10.41 0.76 -4.43
CA PHE A 82 9.53 1.82 -3.95
C PHE A 82 10.13 2.55 -2.74
N ALA A 83 11.44 2.40 -2.51
CA ALA A 83 12.13 3.02 -1.39
C ALA A 83 12.87 4.28 -1.83
N ARG A 84 12.55 5.41 -1.19
CA ARG A 84 13.35 6.64 -1.28
C ARG A 84 13.93 6.96 0.09
N ARG A 85 15.23 7.26 0.14
CA ARG A 85 15.85 7.75 1.38
C ARG A 85 15.39 9.19 1.63
N SER A 86 14.81 9.44 2.80
CA SER A 86 14.47 10.77 3.30
C SER A 86 15.36 11.09 4.50
N THR A 87 15.91 12.30 4.52
CA THR A 87 16.69 12.82 5.64
C THR A 87 15.90 13.91 6.33
N LEU A 88 15.53 13.67 7.58
CA LEU A 88 14.86 14.64 8.43
C LEU A 88 15.90 15.30 9.34
N THR A 89 15.92 16.62 9.34
CA THR A 89 16.80 17.41 10.23
C THR A 89 15.95 17.92 11.38
N ARG A 90 16.19 17.44 12.60
CA ARG A 90 15.51 17.91 13.81
C ARG A 90 16.56 18.47 14.78
N GLY A 91 16.68 19.80 14.81
CA GLY A 91 17.75 20.49 15.55
C GLY A 91 19.13 20.20 14.95
N SER A 92 20.06 19.69 15.74
CA SER A 92 21.43 19.33 15.30
C SER A 92 21.58 17.86 14.86
N LYS A 93 20.52 17.05 14.93
CA LYS A 93 20.56 15.62 14.58
C LYS A 93 19.91 15.38 13.23
N ASN A 94 20.62 14.59 12.41
CA ASN A 94 20.12 14.11 11.12
C ASN A 94 19.63 12.68 11.28
N TYR A 95 18.38 12.43 10.88
CA TYR A 95 17.77 11.11 10.86
C TYR A 95 17.53 10.69 9.42
N SER A 96 17.99 9.51 9.03
CA SER A 96 17.69 8.93 7.72
C SER A 96 16.65 7.82 7.88
N ARG A 97 15.56 7.90 7.11
CA ARG A 97 14.57 6.82 7.01
C ARG A 97 14.23 6.52 5.56
N TYR A 98 13.76 5.32 5.29
CA TYR A 98 13.16 5.00 3.98
C TYR A 98 11.70 5.38 4.00
N VAL A 99 11.28 6.11 2.96
CA VAL A 99 9.90 6.48 2.73
C VAL A 99 9.41 5.83 1.43
N LEU A 100 8.12 5.52 1.39
CA LEU A 100 7.45 5.00 0.22
C LEU A 100 7.50 6.03 -0.91
N ASP A 101 7.97 5.60 -2.07
CA ASP A 101 8.08 6.40 -3.28
C ASP A 101 7.15 5.83 -4.35
N SER A 102 6.01 6.49 -4.54
CA SER A 102 5.05 6.13 -5.59
C SER A 102 5.42 6.71 -6.96
N THR A 103 6.46 7.54 -7.08
CA THR A 103 6.86 8.12 -8.38
C THR A 103 7.32 7.04 -9.37
N VAL A 104 7.79 5.90 -8.86
CA VAL A 104 8.17 4.73 -9.65
C VAL A 104 6.98 4.06 -10.34
N LEU A 105 5.74 4.30 -9.89
CA LEU A 105 4.54 3.81 -10.59
C LEU A 105 4.40 4.46 -11.96
N ARG A 106 4.82 5.72 -12.14
CA ARG A 106 4.67 6.43 -13.40
C ARG A 106 5.38 5.74 -14.57
N PRO A 107 6.69 5.45 -14.53
CA PRO A 107 7.36 4.74 -15.61
C PRO A 107 6.82 3.31 -15.77
N LEU A 108 6.41 2.63 -14.69
CA LEU A 108 5.82 1.29 -14.77
C LEU A 108 4.47 1.31 -15.51
N LEU A 109 3.61 2.28 -15.21
CA LEU A 109 2.33 2.50 -15.90
C LEU A 109 2.54 2.91 -17.36
N GLN A 110 3.51 3.78 -17.63
CA GLN A 110 3.87 4.15 -19.00
C GLN A 110 4.33 2.93 -19.81
N ASN A 111 5.13 2.04 -19.22
CA ASN A 111 5.54 0.79 -19.85
C ASN A 111 4.34 -0.13 -20.14
N VAL A 112 3.39 -0.21 -19.21
CA VAL A 112 2.13 -0.95 -19.39
C VAL A 112 1.30 -0.38 -20.55
N VAL A 113 1.13 0.94 -20.60
CA VAL A 113 0.39 1.62 -21.67
C VAL A 113 1.10 1.48 -23.03
N GLN A 114 2.42 1.65 -23.07
CA GLN A 114 3.22 1.52 -24.30
C GLN A 114 3.23 0.09 -24.83
N LYS A 115 3.37 -0.92 -23.95
CA LYS A 115 3.21 -2.34 -24.31
C LYS A 115 1.76 -2.66 -24.70
N GLY A 116 0.79 -1.91 -24.19
CA GLY A 116 -0.64 -2.01 -24.48
C GLY A 116 -1.10 -1.46 -25.84
N VAL A 117 -0.23 -0.84 -26.64
CA VAL A 117 -0.51 -0.58 -28.08
C VAL A 117 -0.31 -1.86 -28.91
N GLY A 118 0.24 -2.93 -28.31
CA GLY A 118 0.01 -4.30 -28.74
C GLY A 118 -1.02 -4.96 -27.82
N ALA A 119 -2.26 -5.07 -28.28
CA ALA A 119 -3.40 -5.68 -27.58
C ALA A 119 -3.24 -7.20 -27.25
N GLN A 120 -2.01 -7.69 -27.00
CA GLN A 120 -1.70 -9.10 -26.75
C GLN A 120 -1.06 -9.36 -25.38
N ALA A 121 -0.51 -8.37 -24.68
CA ALA A 121 0.13 -8.60 -23.36
C ALA A 121 -0.86 -8.60 -22.18
N PHE A 122 -1.96 -7.85 -22.27
CA PHE A 122 -3.13 -7.97 -21.36
C PHE A 122 -4.22 -8.91 -21.89
N ALA A 123 -4.06 -9.41 -23.12
CA ALA A 123 -4.88 -10.51 -23.66
C ALA A 123 -4.42 -11.89 -23.15
N GLY A 124 -3.61 -11.92 -22.08
CA GLY A 124 -3.41 -13.10 -21.26
C GLY A 124 -4.63 -13.32 -20.37
N SER A 125 -5.69 -13.88 -20.97
CA SER A 125 -6.90 -14.42 -20.33
C SER A 125 -7.83 -13.40 -19.64
N ASN A 126 -9.14 -13.50 -19.93
CA ASN A 126 -10.22 -12.87 -19.15
C ASN A 126 -10.04 -13.02 -17.64
N SER A 127 -9.35 -14.08 -17.18
CA SER A 127 -9.02 -14.30 -15.76
C SER A 127 -8.21 -13.17 -15.14
N THR A 128 -7.30 -12.51 -15.86
CA THR A 128 -6.44 -11.46 -15.29
C THR A 128 -7.25 -10.20 -15.01
N LEU A 129 -8.11 -9.77 -15.94
CA LEU A 129 -9.00 -8.64 -15.74
C LEU A 129 -10.06 -8.91 -14.66
N ILE A 130 -10.57 -10.14 -14.60
CA ILE A 130 -11.49 -10.58 -13.53
C ILE A 130 -10.78 -10.53 -12.17
N ARG A 131 -9.53 -11.02 -12.10
CA ARG A 131 -8.71 -10.98 -10.87
C ARG A 131 -8.40 -9.55 -10.44
N LEU A 132 -8.02 -8.67 -11.35
CA LEU A 132 -7.76 -7.26 -11.03
C LEU A 132 -9.00 -6.54 -10.52
N ARG A 133 -10.15 -6.77 -11.15
CA ARG A 133 -11.43 -6.21 -10.66
C ARG A 133 -11.76 -6.75 -9.28
N TYR A 134 -11.62 -8.06 -9.09
CA TYR A 134 -11.83 -8.69 -7.79
C TYR A 134 -10.92 -8.09 -6.70
N VAL A 135 -9.62 -7.95 -6.95
CA VAL A 135 -8.67 -7.35 -6.02
C VAL A 135 -9.02 -5.88 -5.75
N SER A 136 -9.37 -5.11 -6.78
CA SER A 136 -9.78 -3.71 -6.64
C SER A 136 -11.03 -3.55 -5.78
N ASP A 137 -12.06 -4.35 -6.04
CA ASP A 137 -13.32 -4.32 -5.30
C ASP A 137 -13.06 -4.71 -3.82
N ARG A 138 -12.27 -5.76 -3.58
CA ARG A 138 -11.92 -6.21 -2.22
C ARG A 138 -11.08 -5.21 -1.45
N ALA A 139 -10.03 -4.66 -2.08
CA ALA A 139 -9.19 -3.63 -1.46
C ALA A 139 -10.00 -2.38 -1.09
N SER A 140 -10.96 -1.99 -1.94
CA SER A 140 -11.84 -0.86 -1.67
C SER A 140 -12.79 -1.14 -0.51
N SER A 141 -13.43 -2.32 -0.48
CA SER A 141 -14.26 -2.73 0.66
C SER A 141 -13.48 -2.82 1.97
N CYS A 142 -12.22 -3.28 1.93
CA CYS A 142 -11.35 -3.29 3.10
C CYS A 142 -11.06 -1.86 3.58
N ALA A 143 -10.74 -0.94 2.67
CA ALA A 143 -10.49 0.46 3.03
C ALA A 143 -11.73 1.10 3.70
N GLU A 144 -12.92 0.91 3.13
CA GLU A 144 -14.18 1.36 3.73
C GLU A 144 -14.42 0.74 5.11
N TRP A 145 -14.14 -0.55 5.27
CA TRP A 145 -14.24 -1.22 6.56
C TRP A 145 -13.30 -0.61 7.59
N PHE A 146 -12.04 -0.33 7.23
CA PHE A 146 -11.08 0.32 8.13
C PHE A 146 -11.53 1.72 8.54
N ASP A 147 -12.07 2.51 7.62
CA ASP A 147 -12.58 3.85 7.93
C ASP A 147 -13.72 3.81 8.95
N LEU A 148 -14.53 2.74 8.96
CA LEU A 148 -15.64 2.55 9.89
C LEU A 148 -15.25 1.92 11.22
N HIS A 149 -14.21 1.07 11.26
CA HIS A 149 -13.86 0.25 12.43
C HIS A 149 -12.58 0.69 13.14
N LEU A 150 -11.83 1.65 12.57
CA LEU A 150 -10.75 2.35 13.27
C LEU A 150 -11.27 3.49 14.17
N GLU A 151 -12.60 3.62 14.34
CA GLU A 151 -13.22 4.51 15.33
C GLU A 151 -12.98 4.00 16.76
N ASP A 152 -11.74 4.06 17.21
CA ASP A 152 -11.39 4.26 18.59
C ASP A 152 -9.99 4.84 18.64
N GLY A 153 -9.82 5.91 19.41
CA GLY A 153 -8.59 6.67 19.53
C GLY A 153 -7.40 5.84 20.00
N ARG A 154 -6.80 5.06 19.10
CA ARG A 154 -5.45 4.51 19.22
C ARG A 154 -4.46 5.64 18.97
N SER A 155 -4.51 6.57 19.89
CA SER A 155 -3.46 7.52 20.17
C SER A 155 -2.39 6.77 20.98
N PRO A 156 -1.11 6.89 20.61
CA PRO A 156 -0.61 7.78 19.58
C PRO A 156 -0.72 7.16 18.18
N VAL A 157 -0.96 8.03 17.19
CA VAL A 157 -0.55 7.80 15.80
C VAL A 157 0.82 7.12 15.83
N PRO A 158 1.03 5.96 15.16
CA PRO A 158 2.27 5.21 15.28
C PRO A 158 3.46 6.15 15.15
N GLU A 159 4.40 6.12 16.10
CA GLU A 159 5.59 6.99 16.10
C GLU A 159 6.35 6.96 14.76
N VAL A 160 6.14 5.89 13.99
CA VAL A 160 6.50 5.71 12.60
C VAL A 160 6.22 6.96 11.74
N LEU A 161 5.11 7.66 11.96
CA LEU A 161 4.74 8.86 11.20
C LEU A 161 5.48 10.15 11.61
N PHE A 162 6.21 10.14 12.73
CA PHE A 162 6.95 11.30 13.26
C PHE A 162 8.48 11.22 13.07
#